data_AF-A0A6C0NH21-F1
#
_entry.id   AF-A0A6C0NH21-F1
#
_cell.length_a   1.000
_cell.length_b   1.000
_cell.length_c   1.000
_cell.angle_alpha   90.00
_cell.angle_beta   90.00
_cell.angle_gamma   90.00
#
_symmetry.space_group_name_H-M   'P 1'
#
loop_
_entity.id
_entity.type
_entity.pdbx_description
1 polymer ?
#
loop_
_entity_poly.entity_id
_entity_poly.type
_entity_poly.pdbx_seq_one_letter_code
_entity_poly.pdbx_strand_id
1 'polypeptide(L)'
;MNTIMLNNRAELTQATINLFGSFSPYIPEIIQDYTAKYVFNYRYKGFAIREIENGLGYYFPLHIERISMITPIDRKLHDVSPDVLGILMTLHCYGMCIQSDLQDLSDKTKALALEQIEGIKQKREILLQYALKTISPDDIVMLLK
;
A
#
# COMPACT_ATOMS: atom_id res chain seq x y z
N MET A 1 -2.58 -15.29 -9.42
CA MET A 1 -1.84 -14.35 -8.55
C MET A 1 -0.85 -15.13 -7.73
N ASN A 2 0.36 -14.60 -7.56
CA ASN A 2 1.41 -15.22 -6.76
C ASN A 2 1.48 -14.55 -5.39
N THR A 3 1.71 -15.32 -4.32
CA THR A 3 1.93 -14.76 -2.97
C THR A 3 3.33 -15.14 -2.51
N ILE A 4 4.15 -14.14 -2.28
CA ILE A 4 5.54 -14.27 -1.80
C ILE A 4 5.51 -14.07 -0.30
N MET A 5 5.77 -15.14 0.44
CA MET A 5 5.92 -15.12 1.89
C MET A 5 7.27 -14.52 2.25
N LEU A 6 7.28 -13.56 3.18
CA LEU A 6 8.50 -12.91 3.65
C LEU A 6 8.79 -13.41 5.07
N ASN A 7 9.87 -14.17 5.21
CA ASN A 7 10.17 -14.94 6.42
C ASN A 7 11.04 -14.19 7.42
N ASN A 8 11.59 -13.04 7.03
CA ASN A 8 12.45 -12.23 7.88
C ASN A 8 12.40 -10.74 7.52
N ARG A 9 13.02 -9.92 8.36
CA ARG A 9 13.07 -8.46 8.20
C ARG A 9 13.83 -8.03 6.95
N ALA A 10 14.87 -8.75 6.53
CA ALA A 10 15.65 -8.39 5.35
C ALA A 10 14.83 -8.55 4.06
N GLU A 11 14.09 -9.65 3.95
CA GLU A 11 13.14 -9.90 2.85
C GLU A 11 12.04 -8.83 2.81
N LEU A 12 11.47 -8.46 3.96
CA LEU A 12 10.52 -7.36 4.04
C LEU A 12 11.11 -6.02 3.59
N THR A 13 12.31 -5.69 4.05
CA THR A 13 12.99 -4.46 3.66
C THR A 13 13.22 -4.43 2.16
N GLN A 14 13.72 -5.52 1.57
CA GLN A 14 13.95 -5.60 0.14
C GLN A 14 12.65 -5.51 -0.66
N ALA A 15 11.59 -6.18 -0.23
CA ALA A 15 10.27 -6.09 -0.85
C ALA A 15 9.73 -4.65 -0.81
N THR A 16 9.91 -3.97 0.33
CA THR A 16 9.52 -2.56 0.50
C THR A 16 10.33 -1.64 -0.42
N ILE A 17 11.65 -1.87 -0.54
CA ILE A 17 12.50 -1.15 -1.51
C ILE A 17 12.01 -1.37 -2.95
N ASN A 18 11.67 -2.60 -3.33
CA ASN A 18 11.22 -2.90 -4.69
C ASN A 18 9.90 -2.17 -5.03
N LEU A 19 9.00 -2.05 -4.05
CA LEU A 19 7.73 -1.37 -4.21
C LEU A 19 7.87 0.15 -4.24
N PHE A 20 8.64 0.73 -3.31
CA PHE A 20 8.63 2.17 -3.03
C PHE A 20 9.96 2.89 -3.28
N GLY A 21 11.02 2.19 -3.66
CA GLY A 21 12.33 2.78 -3.94
C GLY A 21 12.93 3.47 -2.71
N SER A 22 13.41 4.70 -2.91
CA SER A 22 14.03 5.53 -1.86
C SER A 22 13.06 5.96 -0.77
N PHE A 23 11.74 5.85 -1.01
CA PHE A 23 10.71 6.13 -0.01
C PHE A 23 10.53 4.99 0.99
N SER A 24 11.12 3.82 0.73
CA SER A 24 11.01 2.62 1.59
C SER A 24 11.24 2.83 3.09
N PRO A 25 12.14 3.71 3.57
CA PRO A 25 12.34 3.90 5.00
C PRO A 25 11.12 4.48 5.73
N TYR A 26 10.25 5.21 5.03
CA TYR A 26 9.08 5.89 5.61
C TYR A 26 7.80 5.04 5.57
N ILE A 27 7.80 3.97 4.78
CA ILE A 27 6.62 3.11 4.57
C ILE A 27 6.12 2.45 5.85
N PRO A 28 6.97 1.93 6.77
CA PRO A 28 6.49 1.35 8.01
C PRO A 28 5.66 2.32 8.86
N GLU A 29 6.07 3.58 8.92
CA GLU A 29 5.36 4.64 9.67
C GLU A 29 4.01 4.96 9.01
N ILE A 30 3.99 5.13 7.68
CA ILE A 30 2.74 5.36 6.93
C ILE A 30 1.74 4.22 7.15
N ILE A 31 2.21 2.97 7.16
CA ILE A 31 1.36 1.78 7.44
C ILE A 31 0.85 1.81 8.88
N GLN A 32 1.71 2.12 9.84
CA GLN A 32 1.32 2.23 11.24
C GLN A 32 0.23 3.30 11.44
N ASP A 33 0.40 4.49 10.85
CA ASP A 33 -0.58 5.57 10.93
C ASP A 33 -1.90 5.20 10.25
N TYR A 34 -1.84 4.59 9.07
CA TYR A 34 -3.02 4.11 8.35
C TYR A 34 -3.79 3.08 9.18
N THR A 35 -3.10 2.07 9.70
CA THR A 35 -3.72 0.99 10.49
C THR A 35 -4.30 1.52 11.79
N ALA A 36 -3.59 2.39 12.51
CA ALA A 36 -4.08 3.00 13.74
C ALA A 36 -5.34 3.86 13.51
N LYS A 37 -5.43 4.53 12.36
CA LYS A 37 -6.54 5.43 12.04
C LYS A 37 -7.78 4.71 11.51
N TYR A 38 -7.61 3.62 10.77
CA TYR A 38 -8.69 3.02 10.00
C TYR A 38 -8.98 1.56 10.33
N VAL A 39 -8.11 0.81 10.99
CA VAL A 39 -8.24 -0.65 11.12
C VAL A 39 -8.45 -1.06 12.58
N PHE A 40 -9.45 -1.90 12.83
CA PHE A 40 -9.77 -2.41 14.17
C PHE A 40 -9.20 -3.82 14.38
N ASN A 41 -8.65 -4.06 15.57
CA ASN A 41 -8.20 -5.36 16.03
C ASN A 41 -7.25 -6.09 15.05
N TYR A 42 -6.44 -5.36 14.29
CA TYR A 42 -5.49 -5.97 13.37
C TYR A 42 -4.42 -6.74 14.13
N ARG A 43 -4.49 -8.07 14.08
CA ARG A 43 -3.48 -8.95 14.67
C ARG A 43 -2.48 -9.34 13.60
N TYR A 44 -1.33 -8.67 13.61
CA TYR A 44 -0.21 -8.98 12.74
C TYR A 44 0.21 -10.46 12.89
N LYS A 45 0.26 -11.22 11.78
CA LYS A 45 0.71 -12.62 11.76
C LYS A 45 1.91 -12.89 10.85
N GLY A 46 2.42 -11.87 10.16
CA GLY A 46 3.53 -12.02 9.23
C GLY A 46 3.45 -11.03 8.06
N PHE A 47 4.44 -11.11 7.18
CA PHE A 47 4.57 -10.26 6.00
C PHE A 47 4.44 -11.10 4.73
N ALA A 48 3.69 -10.58 3.75
CA ALA A 48 3.67 -11.15 2.41
C ALA A 48 3.50 -10.04 1.37
N ILE A 49 3.99 -10.30 0.17
CA ILE A 49 3.66 -9.54 -1.04
C ILE A 49 2.78 -10.40 -1.91
N ARG A 50 1.73 -9.81 -2.47
CA ARG A 50 0.92 -10.47 -3.49
C ARG A 50 1.12 -9.75 -4.81
N GLU A 51 1.40 -10.53 -5.86
CA GLU A 51 1.66 -10.02 -7.20
C GLU A 51 0.43 -10.17 -8.09
N ILE A 52 0.10 -9.09 -8.79
CA ILE A 52 -0.88 -9.09 -9.87
C ILE A 52 -0.22 -9.60 -11.16
N GLU A 53 -1.01 -9.81 -12.21
CA GLU A 53 -0.61 -10.51 -13.44
C GLU A 53 0.60 -9.91 -14.18
N ASN A 54 0.87 -8.61 -14.01
CA ASN A 54 2.02 -7.94 -14.61
C ASN A 54 3.28 -7.89 -13.72
N GLY A 55 3.28 -8.61 -12.60
CA GLY A 55 4.40 -8.65 -11.65
C GLY A 55 4.43 -7.49 -10.65
N LEU A 56 3.47 -6.55 -10.70
CA LEU A 56 3.36 -5.53 -9.66
C LEU A 56 2.87 -6.16 -8.35
N GLY A 57 3.69 -6.04 -7.31
CA GLY A 57 3.35 -6.46 -5.96
C GLY A 57 2.53 -5.41 -5.19
N TYR A 58 1.76 -5.86 -4.21
CA TYR A 58 1.21 -5.04 -3.14
C TYR A 58 1.34 -5.77 -1.79
N TYR A 59 1.31 -5.02 -0.69
CA TYR A 59 1.35 -5.61 0.65
C TYR A 59 0.15 -6.52 0.86
N PHE A 60 0.39 -7.73 1.37
CA PHE A 60 -0.65 -8.68 1.69
C PHE A 60 -0.67 -8.97 3.20
N PRO A 61 -1.63 -8.41 3.95
CA PRO A 61 -1.87 -8.73 5.35
C PRO A 61 -2.12 -10.23 5.52
N LEU A 62 -1.26 -10.91 6.28
CA LEU A 62 -1.49 -12.31 6.64
C LEU A 62 -2.54 -12.38 7.76
N HIS A 63 -3.82 -12.31 7.36
CA HIS A 63 -4.96 -12.41 8.25
C HIS A 63 -5.96 -13.44 7.71
N ILE A 64 -6.55 -14.26 8.59
CA ILE A 64 -7.44 -15.36 8.19
C ILE A 64 -8.88 -14.87 8.08
N GLU A 65 -9.25 -13.87 8.87
CA GLU A 65 -10.61 -13.36 8.97
C GLU A 65 -10.75 -12.03 8.21
N ARG A 66 -11.99 -11.62 7.95
CA ARG A 66 -12.30 -10.25 7.51
C ARG A 66 -11.80 -9.26 8.54
N ILE A 67 -11.41 -8.09 8.06
CA ILE A 67 -10.80 -7.03 8.86
C ILE A 67 -11.78 -5.87 8.90
N SER A 68 -12.23 -5.52 10.10
CA SER A 68 -13.13 -4.37 10.30
C SER A 68 -12.34 -3.07 10.18
N MET A 69 -12.87 -2.15 9.37
CA MET A 69 -12.25 -0.86 9.09
C MET A 69 -13.26 0.29 9.18
N ILE A 70 -12.79 1.48 9.51
CA ILE A 70 -13.52 2.71 9.21
C ILE A 70 -13.15 3.17 7.80
N THR A 71 -14.16 3.40 6.95
CA THR A 71 -13.96 3.92 5.61
C THR A 71 -13.26 5.28 5.66
N PRO A 72 -12.17 5.51 4.88
CA PRO A 72 -11.44 6.77 4.95
C PRO A 72 -12.28 7.99 4.61
N ILE A 73 -13.26 7.82 3.72
CA ILE A 73 -14.10 8.87 3.16
C ILE A 73 -15.38 9.06 3.99
N ASP A 74 -16.25 8.06 4.02
CA ASP A 74 -17.59 8.20 4.64
C ASP A 74 -17.61 7.90 6.14
N ARG A 75 -16.45 7.52 6.72
CA ARG A 75 -16.26 7.22 8.15
C ARG A 75 -17.23 6.16 8.70
N LYS A 76 -17.58 5.16 7.88
CA LYS A 76 -18.47 4.05 8.25
C LYS A 76 -17.69 2.79 8.60
N LEU A 77 -18.22 1.96 9.48
CA LEU A 77 -17.67 0.63 9.73
C LEU A 77 -17.92 -0.25 8.50
N HIS A 78 -16.88 -0.91 8.01
CA HIS A 78 -16.90 -1.77 6.83
C HIS A 78 -15.91 -2.92 7.01
N ASP A 79 -16.37 -4.14 6.79
CA ASP A 79 -15.51 -5.33 6.90
C ASP A 79 -14.94 -5.68 5.53
N VAL A 80 -13.62 -5.78 5.42
CA VAL A 80 -12.94 -6.07 4.15
C VAL A 80 -12.15 -7.37 4.21
N SER A 81 -11.82 -7.93 3.04
CA SER A 81 -10.86 -9.03 2.97
C SER A 81 -9.42 -8.51 3.20
N PRO A 82 -8.48 -9.38 3.58
CA PRO A 82 -7.06 -9.01 3.67
C PRO A 82 -6.51 -8.47 2.35
N ASP A 83 -6.98 -8.99 1.21
CA ASP A 83 -6.63 -8.49 -0.12
C ASP A 83 -7.02 -7.02 -0.31
N VAL A 84 -8.27 -6.68 0.01
CA VAL A 84 -8.78 -5.32 -0.11
C VAL A 84 -7.96 -4.39 0.78
N LEU A 85 -7.73 -4.73 2.06
CA LEU A 85 -6.87 -3.93 2.94
C LEU A 85 -5.47 -3.74 2.34
N GLY A 86 -4.87 -4.82 1.83
CA GLY A 86 -3.54 -4.78 1.23
C GLY A 86 -3.43 -3.82 0.04
N ILE A 87 -4.42 -3.86 -0.85
CA ILE A 87 -4.53 -2.96 -2.00
C ILE A 87 -4.72 -1.51 -1.52
N LEU A 88 -5.67 -1.26 -0.63
CA LEU A 88 -5.98 0.08 -0.10
C LEU A 88 -4.76 0.71 0.58
N MET A 89 -4.08 -0.05 1.43
CA MET A 89 -2.91 0.39 2.16
C MET A 89 -1.73 0.68 1.22
N THR A 90 -1.51 -0.16 0.22
CA THR A 90 -0.44 0.06 -0.78
C THR A 90 -0.72 1.30 -1.63
N LEU A 91 -1.96 1.51 -2.06
CA LEU A 91 -2.39 2.72 -2.78
C LEU A 91 -2.25 3.98 -1.92
N HIS A 92 -2.54 3.89 -0.62
CA HIS A 92 -2.32 4.98 0.33
C HIS A 92 -0.83 5.33 0.44
N CYS A 93 0.03 4.32 0.60
CA CYS A 93 1.48 4.51 0.64
C CYS A 93 2.00 5.20 -0.63
N TYR A 94 1.54 4.78 -1.82
CA TYR A 94 1.88 5.47 -3.06
C TYR A 94 1.42 6.93 -3.07
N GLY A 95 0.19 7.20 -2.60
CA GLY A 95 -0.32 8.57 -2.46
C GLY A 95 0.58 9.44 -1.59
N MET A 96 0.98 8.93 -0.42
CA MET A 96 1.90 9.63 0.49
C MET A 96 3.27 9.86 -0.14
N CYS A 97 3.83 8.87 -0.84
CA CYS A 97 5.11 9.03 -1.55
C CYS A 97 5.03 10.14 -2.61
N ILE A 98 3.96 10.17 -3.41
CA ILE A 98 3.74 11.17 -4.47
C ILE A 98 3.60 12.59 -3.89
N GLN A 99 3.04 12.71 -2.68
CA GLN A 99 2.82 13.98 -1.99
C GLN A 99 4.01 14.41 -1.10
N SER A 100 5.09 13.63 -1.07
CA SER A 100 6.26 13.94 -0.23
C SER A 100 6.80 15.32 -0.52
N ASP A 101 7.08 16.09 0.53
CA ASP A 101 7.75 17.38 0.39
C ASP A 101 9.24 17.16 0.06
N LEU A 102 9.70 17.82 -0.99
CA LEU A 102 11.06 17.72 -1.52
C LEU A 102 11.84 19.04 -1.42
N GLN A 103 11.31 20.04 -0.72
CA GLN A 103 11.88 21.39 -0.68
C GLN A 103 13.30 21.43 -0.10
N ASP A 104 13.57 20.64 0.93
CA ASP A 104 14.87 20.63 1.63
C ASP A 104 15.93 19.71 0.97
N LEU A 105 15.61 19.09 -0.16
CA LEU A 105 16.53 18.20 -0.85
C LEU A 105 17.47 18.97 -1.78
N SER A 106 18.72 18.51 -1.88
CA SER A 106 19.65 19.00 -2.92
C SER A 106 19.08 18.75 -4.32
N ASP A 107 19.44 19.59 -5.31
CA ASP A 107 18.93 19.48 -6.69
C ASP A 107 19.09 18.08 -7.29
N LYS A 108 20.25 17.44 -7.05
CA LYS A 108 20.52 16.08 -7.51
C LYS A 108 19.58 15.07 -6.86
N THR A 109 19.40 15.15 -5.54
CA THR A 109 18.50 14.25 -4.80
C THR A 109 17.05 14.47 -5.21
N LYS A 110 16.66 15.73 -5.44
CA LYS A 110 15.33 16.12 -5.88
C LYS A 110 15.01 15.57 -7.26
N ALA A 111 15.93 15.66 -8.21
CA ALA A 111 15.76 15.07 -9.55
C ALA A 111 15.52 13.55 -9.48
N LEU A 112 16.33 12.84 -8.67
CA LEU A 112 16.17 11.39 -8.46
C LEU A 112 14.83 11.06 -7.77
N ALA A 113 14.42 11.83 -6.77
CA ALA A 113 13.14 11.65 -6.09
C ALA A 113 11.96 11.85 -7.05
N LEU A 114 12.02 12.86 -7.94
CA LEU A 114 11.00 13.12 -8.94
C LEU A 114 10.88 11.97 -9.96
N GLU A 115 12.00 11.41 -10.43
CA GLU A 115 11.99 10.24 -11.31
C GLU A 115 11.31 9.04 -10.64
N GLN A 116 11.62 8.79 -9.36
CA GLN A 116 10.98 7.72 -8.61
C GLN A 116 9.49 7.96 -8.35
N ILE A 117 9.09 9.23 -8.12
CA ILE A 117 7.68 9.60 -8.00
C ILE A 117 6.91 9.28 -9.29
N GLU A 118 7.50 9.52 -10.47
CA GLU A 118 6.86 9.13 -11.74
C GLU A 118 6.67 7.61 -11.85
N GLY A 119 7.69 6.83 -11.43
CA GLY A 119 7.55 5.37 -11.34
C GLY A 119 6.45 4.94 -10.36
N ILE A 120 6.32 5.62 -9.22
CA ILE A 120 5.27 5.35 -8.23
C ILE A 120 3.89 5.73 -8.77
N LYS A 121 3.74 6.83 -9.51
CA LYS A 121 2.47 7.20 -10.16
C LYS A 121 2.00 6.11 -11.12
N GLN A 122 2.92 5.56 -11.93
CA GLN A 122 2.61 4.45 -12.84
C GLN A 122 2.17 3.20 -12.08
N LYS A 123 2.91 2.80 -11.03
CA LYS A 123 2.55 1.67 -10.16
C LYS A 123 1.17 1.87 -9.51
N ARG A 124 0.90 3.08 -9.01
CA ARG A 124 -0.39 3.44 -8.40
C ARG A 124 -1.53 3.31 -9.39
N GLU A 125 -1.37 3.80 -10.61
CA GLU A 125 -2.39 3.70 -11.66
C GLU A 125 -2.69 2.24 -12.00
N ILE A 126 -1.65 1.44 -12.21
CA ILE A 126 -1.78 0.00 -12.49
C ILE A 126 -2.55 -0.71 -11.37
N LEU A 127 -2.18 -0.47 -10.11
CA LEU A 127 -2.82 -1.10 -8.96
C LEU A 127 -4.27 -0.62 -8.79
N LEU A 128 -4.56 0.66 -9.06
CA LEU A 128 -5.91 1.22 -9.02
C LEU A 128 -6.81 0.57 -10.09
N GLN A 129 -6.31 0.46 -11.32
CA GLN A 129 -7.05 -0.21 -12.41
C GLN A 129 -7.31 -1.68 -12.09
N TYR A 130 -6.35 -2.36 -11.47
CA TYR A 130 -6.55 -3.72 -10.96
C TYR A 130 -7.63 -3.77 -9.88
N ALA A 131 -7.57 -2.86 -8.90
CA ALA A 131 -8.53 -2.78 -7.81
C ALA A 131 -9.96 -2.59 -8.32
N LEU A 132 -10.17 -1.63 -9.23
CA LEU A 132 -11.49 -1.33 -9.81
C LEU A 132 -12.11 -2.52 -10.57
N LYS A 133 -11.29 -3.46 -11.05
CA LYS A 133 -11.75 -4.68 -11.74
C LYS A 133 -12.02 -5.85 -10.80
N THR A 134 -11.43 -5.86 -9.60
CA THR A 134 -11.34 -7.07 -8.77
C THR A 134 -11.99 -6.94 -7.40
N ILE A 135 -12.12 -5.72 -6.86
CA ILE A 135 -12.81 -5.48 -5.60
C ILE A 135 -14.29 -5.24 -5.82
N SER A 136 -15.10 -5.53 -4.80
CA SER A 136 -16.54 -5.32 -4.89
C SER A 136 -16.88 -3.82 -4.97
N PRO A 137 -18.01 -3.43 -5.60
CA PRO A 137 -18.45 -2.03 -5.63
C PRO A 137 -18.56 -1.40 -4.23
N ASP A 138 -18.93 -2.18 -3.23
CA ASP A 138 -19.03 -1.73 -1.84
C ASP A 138 -17.66 -1.42 -1.23
N ASP A 139 -16.58 -2.03 -1.72
CA ASP A 139 -15.20 -1.73 -1.34
C ASP A 139 -14.62 -0.56 -2.16
N ILE A 140 -15.14 -0.29 -3.37
CA ILE A 140 -14.66 0.81 -4.23
C ILE A 140 -14.91 2.18 -3.59
N VAL A 141 -15.93 2.32 -2.74
CA VAL A 141 -16.19 3.56 -1.97
C VAL A 141 -15.02 3.94 -1.06
N MET A 142 -14.10 3.01 -0.79
CA MET A 142 -12.86 3.23 -0.05
C MET A 142 -11.77 3.91 -0.90
N LEU A 143 -11.89 3.84 -2.23
CA LEU A 143 -10.90 4.31 -3.20
C LEU A 143 -11.29 5.63 -3.88
N LEU A 144 -12.58 5.92 -3.98
CA LEU A 144 -13.10 7.00 -4.80
C LEU A 144 -13.85 8.05 -3.95
N LYS A 145 -13.14 9.10 -3.53
CA LYS A 145 -13.57 10.51 -3.46
C LYS A 145 -12.33 11.39 -3.37
#